data_AF-A0A377MI68-F1
#
_entry.id   AF-A0A377MI68-F1
#
_cell.length_a   1.000
_cell.length_b   1.000
_cell.length_c   1.000
_cell.angle_alpha   90.00
_cell.angle_beta   90.00
_cell.angle_gamma   90.00
#
_symmetry.space_group_name_H-M   'P 1'
#
loop_
_entity.id
_entity.type
_entity.pdbx_description
1 polymer ?
#
loop_
_entity_poly.entity_id
_entity_poly.type
_entity_poly.pdbx_seq_one_letter_code
_entity_poly.pdbx_strand_id
1 'polypeptide(L)'
;MLNEMVASQIRHYRTAKKMTLADLSRTSEIDDTYLGRVERNEINITLNTLEKIIKGLQMTPAQFFGFLELESDNPELVKIVDLIQKSPNKEKLTSIAKEIVKLSEP
;
A
#
# COMPACT_ATOMS: atom_id res chain seq x y z
N MET A 1 0.92 4.02 -14.40
CA MET A 1 0.01 2.85 -14.44
C MET A 1 0.26 1.93 -13.25
N LEU A 2 -0.67 1.02 -12.89
CA LEU A 2 -0.61 0.18 -11.68
C LEU A 2 0.74 -0.53 -11.45
N ASN A 3 1.41 -1.01 -12.51
CA ASN A 3 2.71 -1.67 -12.40
C ASN A 3 3.81 -0.75 -11.83
N GLU A 4 3.80 0.54 -12.19
CA GLU A 4 4.76 1.52 -11.63
C GLU A 4 4.51 1.76 -10.15
N MET A 5 3.24 1.82 -9.74
CA MET A 5 2.86 1.97 -8.33
C MET A 5 3.35 0.75 -7.54
N VAL A 6 3.08 -0.46 -8.02
CA VAL A 6 3.54 -1.70 -7.38
C VAL A 6 5.07 -1.77 -7.30
N ALA A 7 5.78 -1.49 -8.39
CA ALA A 7 7.25 -1.49 -8.43
C ALA A 7 7.85 -0.49 -7.43
N SER A 8 7.30 0.74 -7.40
CA SER A 8 7.72 1.79 -6.47
C SER A 8 7.44 1.38 -5.02
N GLN A 9 6.31 0.74 -4.74
CA GLN A 9 5.94 0.32 -3.39
C GLN A 9 6.81 -0.84 -2.88
N ILE A 10 7.20 -1.78 -3.74
CA ILE A 10 8.18 -2.82 -3.39
C ILE A 10 9.49 -2.17 -2.92
N ARG A 11 10.02 -1.22 -3.70
CA ARG A 11 11.26 -0.50 -3.35
C ARG A 11 11.09 0.32 -2.07
N HIS A 12 9.96 1.02 -1.94
CA HIS A 12 9.65 1.84 -0.78
C HIS A 12 9.68 1.00 0.51
N TYR A 13 8.92 -0.09 0.58
CA TYR A 13 8.86 -0.94 1.77
C TYR A 13 10.19 -1.65 2.04
N ARG A 14 10.88 -2.13 1.00
CA ARG A 14 12.20 -2.75 1.16
C ARG A 14 13.19 -1.79 1.82
N THR A 15 13.28 -0.56 1.31
CA THR A 15 14.22 0.44 1.83
C THR A 15 13.80 0.97 3.20
N ALA A 16 12.51 1.16 3.46
CA ALA A 16 11.99 1.52 4.78
C ALA A 16 12.34 0.48 5.86
N LYS A 17 12.35 -0.81 5.49
CA LYS A 17 12.79 -1.93 6.34
C LYS A 17 14.32 -2.12 6.36
N LYS A 18 15.09 -1.22 5.73
CA LYS A 18 16.56 -1.29 5.62
C LYS A 18 17.09 -2.58 4.98
N MET A 19 16.30 -3.21 4.11
CA MET A 19 16.69 -4.42 3.40
C MET A 19 17.47 -4.08 2.13
N THR A 20 18.56 -4.79 1.87
CA THR A 20 19.20 -4.80 0.55
C THR A 20 18.38 -5.63 -0.45
N LEU A 21 18.68 -5.56 -1.75
CA LEU A 21 18.08 -6.48 -2.73
C LEU A 21 18.43 -7.94 -2.41
N ALA A 22 19.65 -8.20 -1.91
CA ALA A 22 20.06 -9.54 -1.48
C ALA A 22 19.26 -10.03 -0.26
N ASP A 23 18.90 -9.16 0.68
CA ASP A 23 18.05 -9.53 1.82
C ASP A 23 16.63 -9.88 1.40
N LEU A 24 16.04 -9.08 0.49
CA LEU A 24 14.72 -9.38 -0.06
C LEU A 24 14.77 -10.65 -0.92
N SER A 25 15.84 -10.84 -1.68
CA SER A 25 16.08 -12.04 -2.48
C SER A 25 16.03 -13.29 -1.61
N ARG A 26 16.79 -13.30 -0.50
CA ARG A 26 16.84 -14.43 0.44
C ARG A 26 15.46 -14.75 1.04
N THR A 27 14.70 -13.71 1.40
CA THR A 27 13.41 -13.87 2.09
C THR A 27 12.24 -14.17 1.16
N SER A 28 12.33 -13.77 -0.12
CA SER A 28 11.30 -14.04 -1.14
C SER A 28 11.61 -15.24 -2.05
N GLU A 29 12.83 -15.79 -1.95
CA GLU A 29 13.36 -16.84 -2.85
C GLU A 29 13.33 -16.41 -4.33
N ILE A 30 13.65 -15.13 -4.58
CA ILE A 30 13.71 -14.53 -5.93
C ILE A 30 15.11 -13.97 -6.12
N ASP A 31 15.69 -14.14 -7.30
CA ASP A 31 16.98 -13.56 -7.65
C ASP A 31 17.04 -12.03 -7.46
N ASP A 32 18.13 -11.51 -6.91
CA ASP A 32 18.29 -10.09 -6.57
C ASP A 32 18.35 -9.19 -7.82
N THR A 33 18.92 -9.69 -8.92
CA THR A 33 18.93 -9.01 -10.22
C THR A 33 17.52 -8.94 -10.78
N TYR A 34 16.74 -10.03 -10.68
CA TYR A 34 15.32 -10.03 -11.04
C TYR A 34 14.54 -8.99 -10.21
N LEU A 35 14.69 -8.98 -8.87
CA LEU A 35 14.04 -7.99 -7.99
C LEU A 35 14.42 -6.56 -8.36
N GLY A 36 15.69 -6.32 -8.71
CA GLY A 36 16.14 -5.01 -9.19
C GLY A 36 15.38 -4.55 -10.44
N ARG A 37 15.14 -5.46 -11.40
CA ARG A 37 14.35 -5.18 -12.61
C ARG A 37 12.88 -4.93 -12.29
N VAL A 38 12.31 -5.66 -11.31
CA VAL A 38 10.95 -5.42 -10.81
C VAL A 38 10.83 -4.01 -10.23
N GLU A 39 11.73 -3.60 -9.34
CA GLU A 39 11.68 -2.28 -8.69
C GLU A 39 11.87 -1.11 -9.66
N ARG A 40 12.52 -1.34 -10.80
CA ARG A 40 12.66 -0.35 -11.89
C ARG A 40 11.53 -0.42 -12.92
N ASN A 41 10.53 -1.27 -12.71
CA ASN A 41 9.42 -1.52 -13.63
C ASN A 41 9.89 -1.92 -15.05
N GLU A 42 11.02 -2.63 -15.16
CA GLU A 42 11.57 -3.12 -16.44
C GLU A 42 10.92 -4.44 -16.88
N ILE A 43 10.23 -5.12 -15.96
CA ILE A 43 9.53 -6.38 -16.20
C ILE A 43 8.17 -6.38 -15.53
N ASN A 44 7.20 -7.01 -16.18
CA ASN A 44 5.92 -7.33 -15.57
C ASN A 44 6.03 -8.62 -14.79
N ILE A 45 5.51 -8.62 -13.56
CA ILE A 45 5.49 -9.79 -12.68
C ILE A 45 4.10 -10.40 -12.60
N THR A 46 4.04 -11.69 -12.28
CA THR A 46 2.77 -12.35 -11.95
C THR A 46 2.33 -12.00 -10.52
N LEU A 47 1.06 -12.19 -10.21
CA LEU A 47 0.56 -12.05 -8.83
C LEU A 47 1.23 -13.04 -7.86
N ASN A 48 1.57 -14.26 -8.31
CA ASN A 48 2.30 -15.23 -7.50
C ASN A 48 3.71 -14.72 -7.14
N THR A 49 4.40 -14.09 -8.08
CA THR A 49 5.68 -13.43 -7.84
C THR A 49 5.52 -12.28 -6.84
N LEU A 50 4.50 -11.44 -7.03
CA LEU A 50 4.20 -10.35 -6.11
C LEU A 50 3.90 -10.86 -4.70
N GLU A 51 3.14 -11.95 -4.55
CA GLU A 51 2.84 -12.56 -3.26
C GLU A 51 4.12 -13.00 -2.53
N LYS A 52 5.08 -13.63 -3.25
CA LYS A 52 6.39 -13.98 -2.69
C LYS A 52 7.17 -12.76 -2.23
N ILE A 53 7.13 -11.67 -3.01
CA ILE A 53 7.79 -10.41 -2.65
C ILE A 53 7.15 -9.82 -1.38
N ILE A 54 5.81 -9.74 -1.32
CA ILE A 54 5.06 -9.24 -0.16
C ILE A 54 5.39 -10.06 1.10
N LYS A 55 5.45 -11.40 0.96
CA LYS A 55 5.88 -12.31 2.04
C LYS A 55 7.34 -12.06 2.46
N GLY A 56 8.25 -11.90 1.50
CA GLY A 56 9.66 -11.58 1.78
C GLY A 56 9.85 -10.23 2.47
N LEU A 57 9.01 -9.24 2.15
CA LEU A 57 8.91 -7.97 2.86
C LEU A 57 8.30 -8.09 4.26
N GLN A 58 7.84 -9.28 4.68
CA GLN A 58 7.14 -9.53 5.94
C GLN A 58 5.91 -8.63 6.09
N MET A 59 5.06 -8.66 5.07
CA MET A 59 3.82 -7.88 5.02
C MET A 59 2.64 -8.77 4.60
N THR A 60 1.44 -8.35 4.95
CA THR A 60 0.21 -8.90 4.37
C THR A 60 -0.13 -8.14 3.08
N PRO A 61 -0.93 -8.73 2.17
CA PRO A 61 -1.44 -8.00 1.00
C PRO A 61 -2.17 -6.71 1.38
N ALA A 62 -2.97 -6.72 2.45
CA ALA A 62 -3.67 -5.52 2.92
C ALA A 62 -2.70 -4.40 3.31
N GLN A 63 -1.63 -4.72 4.04
CA GLN A 63 -0.59 -3.73 4.36
C GLN A 63 0.13 -3.24 3.11
N PHE A 64 0.47 -4.14 2.19
CA PHE A 64 1.17 -3.77 0.96
C PHE A 64 0.31 -2.85 0.09
N PHE A 65 -0.97 -3.18 -0.09
CA PHE A 65 -1.92 -2.42 -0.92
C PHE A 65 -2.56 -1.23 -0.20
N GLY A 66 -2.15 -0.89 1.03
CA GLY A 66 -2.67 0.28 1.75
C GLY A 66 -2.47 1.61 1.00
N PHE A 67 -1.54 1.66 0.04
CA PHE A 67 -1.39 2.84 -0.85
C PHE A 67 -2.56 3.06 -1.80
N LEU A 68 -3.45 2.07 -1.97
CA LEU A 68 -4.66 2.18 -2.79
C LEU A 68 -5.83 2.81 -2.03
N GLU A 69 -5.76 2.91 -0.70
CA GLU A 69 -6.96 3.19 0.09
C GLU A 69 -7.41 4.65 0.09
N LEU A 70 -6.64 5.59 -0.46
CA LEU A 70 -6.98 7.01 -0.37
C LEU A 70 -6.61 7.79 -1.65
N GLU A 71 -7.15 7.37 -2.78
CA GLU A 71 -7.30 8.28 -3.93
C GLU A 71 -8.59 9.09 -3.72
N SER A 72 -8.48 10.17 -2.94
CA SER A 72 -9.41 11.29 -3.04
C SER A 72 -8.68 12.43 -3.73
N ASP A 73 -9.34 13.09 -4.69
CA ASP A 73 -8.85 14.35 -5.25
C ASP A 73 -8.73 15.47 -4.19
N ASN A 74 -9.23 15.22 -2.97
CA ASN A 74 -9.13 16.11 -1.83
C ASN A 74 -8.25 15.49 -0.72
N PRO A 75 -6.98 15.90 -0.62
CA PRO A 75 -6.05 15.47 0.44
C PRO A 75 -6.54 15.72 1.87
N GLU A 76 -7.49 16.65 2.07
CA GLU A 76 -8.03 16.94 3.39
C GLU A 76 -9.08 15.89 3.82
N LEU A 77 -9.88 15.37 2.88
CA LEU A 77 -10.79 14.24 3.16
C LEU A 77 -10.03 13.00 3.59
N VAL A 78 -8.89 12.73 2.94
CA VAL A 78 -7.97 11.65 3.29
C VAL A 78 -7.53 11.74 4.74
N LYS A 79 -7.05 12.91 5.17
CA LYS A 79 -6.64 13.15 6.56
C LYS A 79 -7.80 13.02 7.53
N ILE A 80 -8.98 13.53 7.20
CA ILE A 80 -10.16 13.44 8.05
C ILE A 80 -10.54 11.98 8.29
N VAL A 81 -10.55 11.15 7.24
CA VAL A 81 -10.83 9.72 7.36
C VAL A 81 -9.80 9.02 8.24
N ASP A 82 -8.51 9.29 8.06
CA ASP A 82 -7.42 8.75 8.90
C ASP A 82 -7.59 9.15 10.39
N LEU A 83 -7.90 10.42 10.66
CA LEU A 83 -8.16 10.92 12.01
C LEU A 83 -9.39 10.25 12.65
N ILE A 84 -10.47 10.04 11.88
CA ILE A 84 -11.66 9.33 12.36
C ILE A 84 -11.32 7.89 12.71
N GLN A 85 -10.58 7.18 11.86
CA GLN A 85 -10.19 5.78 12.09
C GLN A 85 -9.35 5.61 13.37
N LYS A 86 -8.45 6.55 13.65
CA LYS A 86 -7.57 6.52 14.83
C LYS A 86 -8.24 6.99 16.13
N SER A 87 -9.45 7.55 16.04
CA SER A 87 -10.16 8.08 17.19
C SER A 87 -10.79 6.98 18.05
N PRO A 88 -10.75 7.07 19.39
CA PRO A 88 -11.51 6.17 20.27
C PRO A 88 -13.03 6.30 20.10
N ASN A 89 -13.52 7.36 19.46
CA ASN A 89 -14.93 7.61 19.19
C ASN A 89 -15.31 7.36 17.73
N LYS A 90 -14.56 6.51 17.00
CA LYS A 90 -14.72 6.29 15.56
C LYS A 90 -16.14 5.91 15.16
N GLU A 91 -16.89 5.13 15.94
CA GLU A 91 -18.27 4.75 15.58
C GLU A 91 -19.18 5.99 15.57
N LYS A 92 -19.07 6.84 16.59
CA LYS A 92 -19.85 8.08 16.70
C LYS A 92 -19.49 9.07 15.59
N LEU A 93 -18.20 9.28 15.34
CA LEU A 93 -17.72 10.18 14.29
C LEU A 93 -18.17 9.73 12.90
N THR A 94 -18.11 8.43 12.64
CA THR A 94 -18.61 7.85 11.38
C THR A 94 -20.12 8.04 11.23
N SER A 95 -20.90 7.94 12.31
CA SER A 95 -22.34 8.23 12.28
C SER A 95 -22.64 9.68 11.90
N ILE A 96 -21.91 10.63 12.49
CA ILE A 96 -22.07 12.06 12.19
C ILE A 96 -21.69 12.35 10.73
N ALA A 97 -20.57 11.80 10.25
CA ALA A 97 -20.16 11.95 8.85
C ALA A 97 -21.24 11.45 7.88
N LYS A 98 -21.89 10.31 8.19
CA LYS A 98 -23.02 9.80 7.40
C LYS A 98 -24.21 10.77 7.39
N GLU A 99 -24.52 11.41 8.51
CA GLU A 99 -25.59 12.42 8.57
C GLU A 99 -25.26 13.65 7.74
N ILE A 100 -24.02 14.15 7.78
CA ILE A 100 -23.57 15.28 6.95
C ILE A 100 -23.74 14.96 5.47
N VAL A 101 -23.37 13.75 5.03
CA VAL A 101 -23.53 13.32 3.64
C VAL A 101 -25.00 13.28 3.24
N LYS A 102 -25.91 12.79 4.10
CA LYS A 102 -27.35 12.80 3.83
C LYS A 102 -27.92 14.20 3.63
N LEU A 103 -27.36 15.23 4.28
CA LEU A 103 -27.77 16.62 4.07
C LEU A 103 -27.35 17.18 2.70
N SER A 104 -26.46 16.49 1.98
CA SER A 104 -26.01 16.86 0.63
C SER A 104 -26.75 16.13 -0.49
N GLU A 105 -27.60 15.17 -0.16
CA GLU A 105 -28.47 14.50 -1.14
C GLU A 105 -29.63 15.47 -1.52
N PRO A 106 -29.98 15.59 -2.82
CA PRO A 106 -30.98 16.53 -3.30
C PRO A 106 -32.43 16.19 -2.88
#